data_AF-A0A3D0CNK2-F1
#
_entry.id   AF-A0A3D0CNK2-F1
#
_cell.length_a   1.000
_cell.length_b   1.000
_cell.length_c   1.000
_cell.angle_alpha   90.00
_cell.angle_beta   90.00
_cell.angle_gamma   90.00
#
_symmetry.space_group_name_H-M   'P 1'
#
loop_
_entity.id
_entity.type
_entity.pdbx_description
1 polymer ?
#
loop_
_entity_poly.entity_id
_entity_poly.type
_entity_poly.pdbx_seq_one_letter_code
_entity_poly.pdbx_strand_id
1 'polypeptide(L)'
;MAIKAVFFDIDGTFLNDRKRVSSSTKKAISQMKEDGILVGLATGRGPGFVQPFMDNLGLDFAVTYNGQYILTHDKVLYQNQLPKSTVYNLIRYATKHRREISLGTSTGLVGSNIINMGTSKFGQIVSRIVPKSWAKMVERSFKSLIRRFKPQSIETLKTIMREPIYQVVMVATVGETQDIEEKFPHVKITRSSPYSADIISADQSKLKGIAHLGEVFDFELSEVMAFGDSENDLEMLSGVGVGVAMGNGEDELKDQATHVTDTNNQNGIAKALSHYGLIHFETENSFTSDDDNFNKVKDFHHLMDGSTTDMPRVYGIEEASHRSDFKLEEVVEFLYASSGGDKRVFGQAVLDLHAALDKAALKVSSKEHSESTMVGQVDALTDLLYLTYGSFVLMGVDPKPFFDTVHEANMGKIFPDGKAHFDPVTHKILKPSDWEARFAPEPHIKRELDRQIQKSLQRSK
;
A
#
# COMPACT_ATOMS: atom_id res chain seq x y z
N MET A 1 5.26 -11.45 4.54
CA MET A 1 6.24 -10.37 4.76
C MET A 1 5.42 -9.17 5.16
N ALA A 2 5.39 -8.86 6.45
CA ALA A 2 4.46 -7.88 6.98
C ALA A 2 4.88 -6.46 6.53
N ILE A 3 4.00 -5.78 5.80
CA ILE A 3 4.20 -4.38 5.45
C ILE A 3 4.07 -3.53 6.72
N LYS A 4 5.10 -2.74 7.02
CA LYS A 4 5.12 -1.84 8.18
C LYS A 4 4.84 -0.39 7.80
N ALA A 5 5.10 -0.01 6.55
CA ALA A 5 4.86 1.36 6.10
C ALA A 5 4.34 1.43 4.66
N VAL A 6 3.43 2.37 4.41
CA VAL A 6 2.85 2.64 3.09
C VAL A 6 3.09 4.09 2.68
N PHE A 7 3.63 4.30 1.49
CA PHE A 7 3.91 5.62 0.92
C PHE A 7 3.11 5.87 -0.35
N PHE A 8 2.58 7.09 -0.48
CA PHE A 8 1.90 7.51 -1.70
C PHE A 8 2.61 8.71 -2.35
N ASP A 9 2.89 8.64 -3.66
CA ASP A 9 3.00 9.88 -4.43
C ASP A 9 1.64 10.61 -4.45
N ILE A 10 1.67 11.91 -4.72
CA ILE A 10 0.49 12.77 -4.69
C ILE A 10 -0.23 12.84 -6.04
N ASP A 11 0.46 13.29 -7.08
CA ASP A 11 -0.18 13.88 -8.25
C ASP A 11 -0.45 12.83 -9.33
N GLY A 12 -1.64 12.24 -9.31
CA GLY A 12 -1.95 11.10 -10.18
C GLY A 12 -1.94 9.76 -9.46
N THR A 13 -1.63 9.80 -8.18
CA THR A 13 -1.66 8.66 -7.26
C THR A 13 -2.63 8.93 -6.11
N PHE A 14 -2.22 9.68 -5.07
CA PHE A 14 -3.07 9.99 -3.91
C PHE A 14 -4.29 10.87 -4.24
N LEU A 15 -4.12 11.79 -5.20
CA LEU A 15 -5.17 12.69 -5.65
C LEU A 15 -5.80 12.22 -6.96
N ASN A 16 -7.13 12.19 -6.99
CA ASN A 16 -7.88 12.03 -8.23
C ASN A 16 -7.80 13.28 -9.12
N ASP A 17 -8.39 13.23 -10.32
CA ASP A 17 -8.34 14.35 -11.27
C ASP A 17 -9.08 15.60 -10.78
N ARG A 18 -9.95 15.47 -9.77
CA ARG A 18 -10.62 16.57 -9.08
C ARG A 18 -9.79 17.15 -7.93
N LYS A 19 -8.53 16.70 -7.77
CA LYS A 19 -7.60 17.07 -6.70
C LYS A 19 -8.15 16.80 -5.30
N ARG A 20 -8.83 15.66 -5.16
CA ARG A 20 -9.37 15.18 -3.89
C ARG A 20 -8.85 13.77 -3.62
N VAL A 21 -8.65 13.48 -2.34
CA VAL A 21 -8.46 12.12 -1.84
C VAL A 21 -9.83 11.42 -1.86
N SER A 22 -9.91 10.23 -2.46
CA SER A 22 -11.15 9.46 -2.51
C SER A 22 -11.60 9.02 -1.13
N SER A 23 -12.90 8.77 -0.95
CA SER A 23 -13.43 8.21 0.31
C SER A 23 -12.83 6.85 0.63
N SER A 24 -12.60 6.01 -0.38
CA SER A 24 -11.96 4.70 -0.27
C SER A 24 -10.53 4.81 0.28
N THR A 25 -9.71 5.72 -0.24
CA THR A 25 -8.35 5.95 0.26
C THR A 25 -8.37 6.48 1.70
N LYS A 26 -9.33 7.33 2.06
CA LYS A 26 -9.45 7.80 3.46
C LYS A 26 -9.77 6.66 4.43
N LYS A 27 -10.74 5.81 4.07
CA LYS A 27 -11.07 4.60 4.86
C LYS A 27 -9.86 3.67 4.98
N ALA A 28 -9.16 3.46 3.86
CA ALA A 28 -7.95 2.65 3.82
C ALA A 28 -6.87 3.14 4.78
N ILE A 29 -6.61 4.47 4.81
CA ILE A 29 -5.66 5.08 5.74
C ILE A 29 -6.09 4.80 7.18
N SER A 30 -7.36 5.01 7.53
CA SER A 30 -7.87 4.73 8.87
C SER A 30 -7.62 3.27 9.29
N GLN A 31 -7.95 2.31 8.42
CA GLN A 31 -7.77 0.89 8.72
C GLN A 31 -6.30 0.50 8.87
N MET A 32 -5.42 0.91 7.94
CA MET A 32 -3.98 0.65 8.06
C MET A 32 -3.41 1.19 9.37
N LYS A 33 -3.87 2.38 9.79
CA LYS A 33 -3.43 2.97 11.05
C LYS A 33 -3.93 2.21 12.28
N GLU A 34 -5.15 1.69 12.26
CA GLU A 34 -5.69 0.82 13.32
C GLU A 34 -4.86 -0.48 13.44
N ASP A 35 -4.37 -0.98 12.31
CA ASP A 35 -3.48 -2.16 12.24
C ASP A 35 -2.00 -1.84 12.53
N GLY A 36 -1.67 -0.60 12.90
CA GLY A 36 -0.32 -0.18 13.27
C GLY A 36 0.64 0.02 12.09
N ILE A 37 0.13 0.07 10.86
CA ILE A 37 0.90 0.36 9.64
C ILE A 37 1.11 1.88 9.55
N LEU A 38 2.36 2.30 9.39
CA LEU A 38 2.73 3.71 9.24
C LEU A 38 2.35 4.20 7.83
N VAL A 39 1.74 5.38 7.73
CA VAL A 39 1.25 5.90 6.45
C VAL A 39 1.83 7.27 6.16
N GLY A 40 2.45 7.44 5.00
CA GLY A 40 3.09 8.69 4.62
C GLY A 40 2.96 9.08 3.15
N LEU A 41 3.44 10.29 2.84
CA LEU A 41 3.53 10.82 1.48
C LEU A 41 4.99 10.85 1.01
N ALA A 42 5.24 10.58 -0.26
CA ALA A 42 6.55 10.73 -0.89
C ALA A 42 6.43 11.54 -2.19
N THR A 43 6.87 12.80 -2.18
CA THR A 43 6.49 13.76 -3.22
C THR A 43 7.59 14.79 -3.55
N GLY A 44 7.53 15.34 -4.77
CA GLY A 44 8.29 16.54 -5.16
C GLY A 44 7.67 17.85 -4.64
N ARG A 45 6.45 17.81 -4.09
CA ARG A 45 5.81 18.96 -3.45
C ARG A 45 6.50 19.33 -2.14
N GLY A 46 6.33 20.58 -1.70
CA GLY A 46 6.90 21.09 -0.46
C GLY A 46 6.05 20.87 0.78
N PRO A 47 6.60 21.15 1.98
CA PRO A 47 5.95 20.93 3.27
C PRO A 47 4.58 21.61 3.39
N GLY A 48 4.46 22.88 2.97
CA GLY A 48 3.18 23.61 3.03
C GLY A 48 2.05 22.98 2.18
N PHE A 49 2.39 22.17 1.16
CA PHE A 49 1.39 21.46 0.36
C PHE A 49 0.90 20.18 1.04
N VAL A 50 1.78 19.47 1.74
CA VAL A 50 1.47 18.18 2.37
C VAL A 50 0.82 18.32 3.74
N GLN A 51 1.10 19.42 4.46
CA GLN A 51 0.62 19.66 5.82
C GLN A 51 -0.89 19.45 5.98
N PRO A 52 -1.77 20.00 5.12
CA PRO A 52 -3.21 19.79 5.27
C PRO A 52 -3.64 18.33 5.13
N PHE A 53 -2.90 17.50 4.38
CA PHE A 53 -3.20 16.07 4.28
C PHE A 53 -2.73 15.31 5.51
N MET A 54 -1.53 15.64 6.03
CA MET A 54 -1.02 15.07 7.26
C MET A 54 -1.98 15.35 8.42
N ASP A 55 -2.45 16.59 8.56
CA ASP A 55 -3.34 16.99 9.65
C ASP A 55 -4.73 16.35 9.52
N ASN A 56 -5.34 16.42 8.33
CA ASN A 56 -6.75 15.98 8.15
C ASN A 56 -6.92 14.46 8.04
N LEU A 57 -5.87 13.74 7.64
CA LEU A 57 -5.92 12.27 7.47
C LEU A 57 -5.07 11.54 8.50
N GLY A 58 -4.34 12.28 9.34
CA GLY A 58 -3.45 11.72 10.34
C GLY A 58 -2.28 10.95 9.71
N LEU A 59 -1.66 11.42 8.63
CA LEU A 59 -0.50 10.73 8.05
C LEU A 59 0.75 10.92 8.92
N ASP A 60 1.50 9.85 9.22
CA ASP A 60 2.57 9.87 10.22
C ASP A 60 3.79 10.71 9.81
N PHE A 61 4.09 10.75 8.50
CA PHE A 61 5.23 11.50 7.96
C PHE A 61 5.06 11.88 6.49
N ALA A 62 5.89 12.81 6.03
CA ALA A 62 6.03 13.15 4.62
C ALA A 62 7.51 13.30 4.22
N VAL A 63 7.85 12.69 3.09
CA VAL A 63 9.06 12.92 2.33
C VAL A 63 8.74 13.94 1.24
N THR A 64 9.26 15.16 1.40
CA THR A 64 8.99 16.30 0.50
C THR A 64 10.22 16.69 -0.29
N TYR A 65 10.02 17.48 -1.36
CA TYR A 65 11.09 17.91 -2.27
C TYR A 65 11.99 16.77 -2.74
N ASN A 66 11.38 15.63 -3.07
CA ASN A 66 12.05 14.42 -3.54
C ASN A 66 13.17 13.93 -2.59
N GLY A 67 12.91 13.94 -1.28
CA GLY A 67 13.84 13.42 -0.26
C GLY A 67 14.60 14.49 0.52
N GLN A 68 14.57 15.74 0.06
CA GLN A 68 15.38 16.80 0.66
C GLN A 68 14.83 17.36 1.96
N TYR A 69 13.57 17.12 2.28
CA TYR A 69 12.96 17.64 3.50
C TYR A 69 11.92 16.64 4.03
N ILE A 70 12.16 16.09 5.21
CA ILE A 70 11.36 15.02 5.80
C ILE A 70 10.81 15.51 7.13
N LEU A 71 9.50 15.35 7.31
CA LEU A 71 8.79 15.87 8.48
C LEU A 71 7.74 14.88 9.00
N THR A 72 7.48 15.02 10.29
CA THR A 72 6.28 14.52 11.00
C THR A 72 5.41 15.74 11.35
N HIS A 73 4.27 15.55 12.02
CA HIS A 73 3.44 16.68 12.46
C HIS A 73 4.20 17.70 13.32
N ASP A 74 5.09 17.21 14.20
CA ASP A 74 5.64 18.06 15.27
C ASP A 74 7.08 18.51 15.00
N LYS A 75 7.78 17.83 14.08
CA LYS A 75 9.20 18.07 13.84
C LYS A 75 9.66 17.71 12.44
N VAL A 76 10.71 18.42 12.02
CA VAL A 76 11.54 18.07 10.87
C VAL A 76 12.52 16.98 11.32
N LEU A 77 12.51 15.86 10.62
CA LEU A 77 13.41 14.73 10.89
C LEU A 77 14.73 14.84 10.12
N TYR A 78 14.66 15.34 8.88
CA TYR A 78 15.81 15.48 8.01
C TYR A 78 15.63 16.66 7.05
N GLN A 79 16.74 17.33 6.72
CA GLN A 79 16.76 18.40 5.74
C GLN A 79 18.11 18.44 5.02
N ASN A 80 18.07 18.58 3.69
CA ASN A 80 19.22 18.72 2.82
C ASN A 80 19.06 19.99 1.98
N GLN A 81 19.73 21.06 2.41
CA GLN A 81 19.70 22.34 1.71
C GLN A 81 20.70 22.36 0.55
N LEU A 82 20.30 22.95 -0.58
CA LEU A 82 21.17 23.21 -1.70
C LEU A 82 22.22 24.27 -1.32
N PRO A 83 23.50 24.13 -1.76
CA PRO A 83 24.50 25.16 -1.54
C PRO A 83 24.08 26.51 -2.12
N LYS A 84 24.25 27.60 -1.36
CA LYS A 84 23.88 28.95 -1.81
C LYS A 84 24.54 29.34 -3.14
N SER A 85 25.78 28.90 -3.37
CA SER A 85 26.48 29.08 -4.65
C SER A 85 25.77 28.40 -5.81
N THR A 86 25.30 27.17 -5.62
CA THR A 86 24.51 26.42 -6.62
C THR A 86 23.20 27.14 -6.92
N VAL A 87 22.43 27.52 -5.90
CA VAL A 87 21.16 28.26 -6.07
C VAL A 87 21.39 29.58 -6.81
N TYR A 88 22.43 30.34 -6.43
CA TYR A 88 22.79 31.59 -7.11
C TYR A 88 23.12 31.37 -8.59
N ASN A 89 23.91 30.34 -8.90
CA ASN A 89 24.28 30.01 -10.28
C ASN A 89 23.08 29.53 -11.10
N LEU A 90 22.15 28.79 -10.50
CA LEU A 90 20.87 28.42 -11.12
C LEU A 90 19.99 29.64 -11.40
N ILE A 91 19.90 30.61 -10.48
CA ILE A 91 19.18 31.88 -10.70
C ILE A 91 19.79 32.64 -11.88
N ARG A 92 21.13 32.73 -11.96
CA ARG A 92 21.84 33.36 -13.08
C ARG A 92 21.62 32.64 -14.39
N TYR A 93 21.66 31.30 -14.37
CA TYR A 93 21.40 30.47 -15.53
C TYR A 93 19.99 30.69 -16.05
N ALA A 94 18.98 30.57 -15.19
CA ALA A 94 17.58 30.79 -15.53
C ALA A 94 17.37 32.18 -16.13
N THR A 95 17.93 33.22 -15.50
CA THR A 95 17.87 34.60 -16.00
C THR A 95 18.46 34.72 -17.40
N LYS A 96 19.68 34.21 -17.62
CA LYS A 96 20.38 34.26 -18.91
C LYS A 96 19.59 33.55 -20.01
N HIS A 97 18.99 32.42 -19.68
CA HIS A 97 18.21 31.58 -20.61
C HIS A 97 16.73 31.96 -20.66
N ARG A 98 16.30 33.04 -19.99
CA ARG A 98 14.91 33.50 -19.91
C ARG A 98 13.94 32.41 -19.44
N ARG A 99 14.37 31.61 -18.45
CA ARG A 99 13.58 30.60 -17.76
C ARG A 99 13.09 31.15 -16.42
N GLU A 100 11.87 30.77 -16.05
CA GLU A 100 11.36 31.07 -14.71
C GLU A 100 11.74 29.98 -13.72
N ILE A 101 11.96 30.39 -12.47
CA ILE A 101 12.25 29.47 -11.38
C ILE A 101 11.43 29.77 -10.13
N SER A 102 11.19 28.76 -9.31
CA SER A 102 10.73 28.91 -7.94
C SER A 102 11.70 28.21 -6.98
N LEU A 103 11.83 28.75 -5.78
CA LEU A 103 12.70 28.24 -4.73
C LEU A 103 11.82 27.57 -3.67
N GLY A 104 12.11 26.32 -3.34
CA GLY A 104 11.44 25.56 -2.28
C GLY A 104 12.10 25.83 -0.94
N THR A 105 11.34 26.40 -0.02
CA THR A 105 11.77 26.70 1.36
C THR A 105 11.05 25.78 2.35
N SER A 106 11.27 25.97 3.65
CA SER A 106 10.56 25.21 4.69
C SER A 106 9.06 25.50 4.77
N THR A 107 8.57 26.56 4.12
CA THR A 107 7.15 26.92 4.09
C THR A 107 6.46 26.57 2.77
N GLY A 108 7.23 26.36 1.70
CA GLY A 108 6.69 25.99 0.39
C GLY A 108 7.48 26.59 -0.77
N LEU A 109 6.89 26.56 -1.97
CA LEU A 109 7.49 27.17 -3.16
C LEU A 109 7.23 28.68 -3.21
N VAL A 110 8.29 29.46 -3.38
CA VAL A 110 8.27 30.92 -3.48
C VAL A 110 9.10 31.39 -4.67
N GLY A 111 8.62 32.41 -5.40
CA GLY A 111 9.42 33.06 -6.45
C GLY A 111 8.67 33.44 -7.72
N SER A 112 8.02 32.50 -8.42
CA SER A 112 7.36 32.79 -9.70
C SER A 112 5.83 32.70 -9.62
N ASN A 113 5.15 33.70 -10.19
CA ASN A 113 3.67 33.75 -10.26
C ASN A 113 3.08 32.76 -11.30
N ILE A 114 3.89 32.19 -12.20
CA ILE A 114 3.41 31.24 -13.23
C ILE A 114 3.25 29.82 -12.66
N ILE A 115 4.08 29.40 -11.71
CA ILE A 115 3.96 28.04 -11.14
C ILE A 115 2.73 27.94 -10.22
N ASN A 116 2.29 29.06 -9.62
CA ASN A 116 0.96 29.17 -9.01
C ASN A 116 -0.20 28.97 -10.00
N MET A 117 0.04 29.16 -11.31
CA MET A 117 -0.93 28.92 -12.39
C MET A 117 -0.85 27.49 -12.96
N GLY A 118 0.32 26.84 -12.91
CA GLY A 118 0.49 25.40 -13.15
C GLY A 118 -0.13 24.53 -12.04
N THR A 119 -0.32 25.10 -10.85
CA THR A 119 -1.19 24.56 -9.78
C THR A 119 -2.65 25.03 -9.89
N SER A 120 -2.99 25.90 -10.87
CA SER A 120 -4.39 26.27 -11.12
C SER A 120 -5.11 25.20 -11.94
N LYS A 121 -6.42 25.09 -11.71
CA LYS A 121 -7.35 24.10 -12.30
C LYS A 121 -7.27 23.95 -13.83
N PHE A 122 -6.66 24.89 -14.55
CA PHE A 122 -6.62 24.90 -16.02
C PHE A 122 -5.31 24.34 -16.62
N GLY A 123 -4.16 24.49 -15.93
CA GLY A 123 -2.83 24.15 -16.49
C GLY A 123 -2.54 22.66 -16.62
N GLN A 124 -3.07 21.85 -15.70
CA GLN A 124 -2.84 20.39 -15.65
C GLN A 124 -3.80 19.60 -16.54
N ILE A 125 -4.97 20.16 -16.88
CA ILE A 125 -5.92 19.57 -17.82
C ILE A 125 -5.30 19.46 -19.22
N VAL A 126 -4.50 20.46 -19.60
CA VAL A 126 -3.92 20.54 -20.95
C VAL A 126 -2.74 19.57 -21.12
N SER A 127 -2.01 19.18 -20.07
CA SER A 127 -0.85 18.29 -20.24
C SER A 127 -1.19 16.80 -20.37
N ARG A 128 -2.33 16.33 -19.81
CA ARG A 128 -2.73 14.92 -19.84
C ARG A 128 -3.60 14.49 -21.02
N ILE A 129 -4.24 15.44 -21.72
CA ILE A 129 -5.13 15.17 -22.87
C ILE A 129 -4.38 15.27 -24.22
N VAL A 130 -3.10 15.67 -24.23
CA VAL A 130 -2.37 15.96 -25.47
C VAL A 130 -1.67 14.69 -25.99
N PRO A 131 -2.09 14.15 -27.16
CA PRO A 131 -1.39 13.03 -27.78
C PRO A 131 0.06 13.41 -28.13
N LYS A 132 1.00 12.45 -28.15
CA LYS A 132 2.42 12.70 -28.52
C LYS A 132 2.58 13.48 -29.84
N SER A 133 1.65 13.32 -30.79
CA SER A 133 1.61 14.06 -32.07
C SER A 133 1.35 15.57 -31.94
N TRP A 134 0.83 16.02 -30.81
CA TRP A 134 0.52 17.42 -30.51
C TRP A 134 1.59 18.12 -29.66
N ALA A 135 2.62 17.38 -29.21
CA ALA A 135 3.72 17.92 -28.39
C ALA A 135 4.38 19.16 -29.03
N LYS A 136 4.65 19.12 -30.35
CA LYS A 136 5.21 20.26 -31.10
C LYS A 136 4.28 21.48 -31.15
N MET A 137 2.97 21.27 -31.11
CA MET A 137 2.00 22.38 -31.11
C MET A 137 1.86 23.01 -29.72
N VAL A 138 1.84 22.19 -28.67
CA VAL A 138 1.90 22.67 -27.28
C VAL A 138 3.20 23.42 -27.02
N GLU A 139 4.33 22.90 -27.50
CA GLU A 139 5.64 23.55 -27.40
C GLU A 139 5.63 24.95 -28.06
N ARG A 140 5.01 25.09 -29.25
CA ARG A 140 4.85 26.39 -29.93
C ARG A 140 3.92 27.34 -29.18
N SER A 141 2.79 26.84 -28.69
CA SER A 141 1.82 27.64 -27.91
C SER A 141 2.41 28.10 -26.57
N PHE A 142 3.16 27.24 -25.90
CA PHE A 142 3.87 27.54 -24.65
C PHE A 142 4.97 28.57 -24.89
N LYS A 143 5.77 28.42 -25.96
CA LYS A 143 6.76 29.43 -26.41
C LYS A 143 6.12 30.80 -26.68
N SER A 144 4.91 30.83 -27.22
CA SER A 144 4.16 32.08 -27.46
C SER A 144 3.64 32.72 -26.16
N LEU A 145 3.18 31.89 -25.19
CA LEU A 145 2.71 32.33 -23.89
C LEU A 145 3.85 32.95 -23.06
N ILE A 146 5.01 32.30 -23.00
CA ILE A 146 6.22 32.77 -22.29
C ILE A 146 6.65 34.18 -22.75
N ARG A 147 6.39 34.54 -24.01
CA ARG A 147 6.79 35.83 -24.61
C ARG A 147 6.04 37.05 -24.08
N ARG A 148 4.95 36.88 -23.32
CA ARG A 148 4.07 37.98 -22.84
C ARG A 148 4.26 38.35 -21.36
N PHE A 149 5.17 37.72 -20.62
CA PHE A 149 5.24 37.87 -19.16
C PHE A 149 6.28 38.86 -18.66
N LYS A 150 6.01 39.45 -17.49
CA LYS A 150 6.93 40.32 -16.76
C LYS A 150 8.09 39.47 -16.22
N PRO A 151 9.36 39.87 -16.45
CA PRO A 151 10.52 39.12 -15.97
C PRO A 151 10.50 39.03 -14.44
N GLN A 152 10.88 37.86 -13.93
CA GLN A 152 11.02 37.60 -12.50
C GLN A 152 12.08 38.53 -11.88
N SER A 153 11.79 39.06 -10.68
CA SER A 153 12.72 39.94 -9.97
C SER A 153 13.89 39.13 -9.40
N ILE A 154 15.07 39.32 -10.00
CA ILE A 154 16.33 38.70 -9.55
C ILE A 154 16.63 39.10 -8.10
N GLU A 155 16.40 40.37 -7.73
CA GLU A 155 16.63 40.84 -6.36
C GLU A 155 15.69 40.18 -5.35
N THR A 156 14.45 39.87 -5.74
CA THR A 156 13.54 39.09 -4.91
C THR A 156 14.04 37.67 -4.72
N LEU A 157 14.47 36.99 -5.79
CA LEU A 157 15.06 35.65 -5.70
C LEU A 157 16.34 35.62 -4.85
N LYS A 158 17.20 36.62 -4.98
CA LYS A 158 18.40 36.81 -4.14
C LYS A 158 18.06 37.01 -2.67
N THR A 159 16.93 37.66 -2.39
CA THR A 159 16.44 37.86 -1.02
C THR A 159 15.93 36.54 -0.45
N ILE A 160 15.11 35.79 -1.22
CA ILE A 160 14.57 34.49 -0.82
C ILE A 160 15.70 33.49 -0.54
N MET A 161 16.71 33.38 -1.41
CA MET A 161 17.82 32.43 -1.22
C MET A 161 18.74 32.72 -0.01
N ARG A 162 18.43 33.77 0.77
CA ARG A 162 19.07 33.96 2.09
C ARG A 162 18.61 32.90 3.07
N GLU A 163 17.37 32.43 2.93
CA GLU A 163 16.81 31.28 3.62
C GLU A 163 17.36 29.96 3.06
N PRO A 164 17.27 28.85 3.82
CA PRO A 164 17.55 27.51 3.29
C PRO A 164 16.65 27.18 2.11
N ILE A 165 17.25 26.79 1.00
CA ILE A 165 16.54 26.34 -0.20
C ILE A 165 16.76 24.85 -0.36
N TYR A 166 15.67 24.09 -0.44
CA TYR A 166 15.70 22.65 -0.60
C TYR A 166 15.57 22.29 -2.08
N GLN A 167 14.65 22.88 -2.84
CA GLN A 167 14.46 22.56 -4.26
C GLN A 167 14.45 23.80 -5.13
N VAL A 168 14.94 23.71 -6.37
CA VAL A 168 14.70 24.73 -7.39
C VAL A 168 13.80 24.13 -8.47
N VAL A 169 12.62 24.70 -8.64
CA VAL A 169 11.72 24.28 -9.73
C VAL A 169 11.94 25.21 -10.91
N MET A 170 12.40 24.68 -12.04
CA MET A 170 12.67 25.44 -13.25
C MET A 170 11.70 25.07 -14.36
N VAL A 171 11.17 26.08 -15.06
CA VAL A 171 10.42 25.84 -16.30
C VAL A 171 11.42 25.52 -17.41
N ALA A 172 11.63 24.23 -17.67
CA ALA A 172 12.59 23.72 -18.65
C ALA A 172 12.04 22.45 -19.32
N THR A 173 12.29 22.28 -20.62
CA THR A 173 11.84 21.10 -21.37
C THR A 173 12.73 19.89 -21.10
N VAL A 174 12.25 18.67 -21.41
CA VAL A 174 13.05 17.43 -21.33
C VAL A 174 14.37 17.54 -22.11
N GLY A 175 14.36 18.18 -23.28
CA GLY A 175 15.56 18.38 -24.10
C GLY A 175 16.60 19.33 -23.50
N GLU A 176 16.27 20.08 -22.46
CA GLU A 176 17.22 20.94 -21.72
C GLU A 176 17.83 20.23 -20.50
N THR A 177 17.36 19.02 -20.14
CA THR A 177 17.76 18.33 -18.90
C THR A 177 19.26 18.04 -18.88
N GLN A 178 19.76 17.37 -19.92
CA GLN A 178 21.17 17.00 -20.02
C GLN A 178 22.10 18.22 -19.97
N ASP A 179 21.78 19.28 -20.72
CA ASP A 179 22.53 20.54 -20.72
C ASP A 179 22.60 21.21 -19.35
N ILE A 180 21.56 21.07 -18.52
CA ILE A 180 21.52 21.63 -17.17
C ILE A 180 22.35 20.74 -16.23
N GLU A 181 22.17 19.42 -16.27
CA GLU A 181 22.91 18.49 -15.41
C GLU A 181 24.42 18.53 -15.69
N GLU A 182 24.84 18.63 -16.95
CA GLU A 182 26.26 18.79 -17.33
C GLU A 182 26.88 20.08 -16.76
N LYS A 183 26.10 21.17 -16.68
CA LYS A 183 26.56 22.46 -16.11
C LYS A 183 26.53 22.48 -14.59
N PHE A 184 25.72 21.63 -13.98
CA PHE A 184 25.49 21.57 -12.54
C PHE A 184 25.67 20.13 -12.05
N PRO A 185 26.89 19.57 -12.04
CA PRO A 185 27.11 18.14 -11.78
C PRO A 185 26.75 17.67 -10.35
N HIS A 186 26.44 18.60 -9.45
CA HIS A 186 26.02 18.31 -8.07
C HIS A 186 24.50 18.32 -7.87
N VAL A 187 23.73 18.50 -8.95
CA VAL A 187 22.26 18.44 -8.90
C VAL A 187 21.75 17.30 -9.77
N LYS A 188 20.57 16.81 -9.44
CA LYS A 188 19.78 15.87 -10.25
C LYS A 188 18.49 16.57 -10.63
N ILE A 189 17.99 16.30 -11.83
CA ILE A 189 16.68 16.76 -12.28
C ILE A 189 15.69 15.61 -12.17
N THR A 190 14.57 15.88 -11.51
CA THR A 190 13.40 15.00 -11.50
C THR A 190 12.22 15.71 -12.17
N ARG A 191 11.30 14.95 -12.77
CA ARG A 191 10.18 15.51 -13.53
C ARG A 191 8.90 14.75 -13.23
N SER A 192 7.85 15.49 -12.95
CA SER A 192 6.46 15.02 -12.97
C SER A 192 5.70 15.52 -14.22
N SER A 193 6.34 16.37 -15.04
CA SER A 193 5.80 16.83 -16.32
C SER A 193 6.92 17.22 -17.30
N PRO A 194 6.63 17.27 -18.62
CA PRO A 194 7.65 17.59 -19.63
C PRO A 194 8.24 19.01 -19.54
N TYR A 195 7.66 19.91 -18.75
CA TYR A 195 8.00 21.34 -18.72
C TYR A 195 8.42 21.85 -17.33
N SER A 196 8.33 21.02 -16.29
CA SER A 196 8.74 21.36 -14.92
C SER A 196 9.91 20.48 -14.53
N ALA A 197 11.05 21.09 -14.25
CA ALA A 197 12.27 20.44 -13.79
C ALA A 197 12.46 20.73 -12.30
N ASP A 198 12.34 19.69 -11.47
CA ASP A 198 12.63 19.76 -10.04
C ASP A 198 14.12 19.46 -9.85
N ILE A 199 14.88 20.50 -9.53
CA ILE A 199 16.33 20.45 -9.34
C ILE A 199 16.62 20.26 -7.85
N ILE A 200 17.24 19.12 -7.53
CA ILE A 200 17.53 18.65 -6.17
C ILE A 200 19.01 18.26 -6.06
N SER A 201 19.54 18.00 -4.87
CA SER A 201 20.91 17.43 -4.74
C SER A 201 21.03 16.11 -5.50
N ALA A 202 22.17 15.89 -6.17
CA ALA A 202 22.39 14.72 -7.02
C ALA A 202 22.21 13.37 -6.31
N ASP A 203 22.50 13.34 -5.02
CA ASP A 203 22.41 12.16 -4.17
C ASP A 203 21.05 12.01 -3.48
N GLN A 204 20.02 12.78 -3.83
CA GLN A 204 18.71 12.73 -3.16
C GLN A 204 17.62 12.12 -4.05
N SER A 205 16.66 11.44 -3.41
CA SER A 205 15.49 10.85 -4.06
C SER A 205 14.38 10.57 -3.04
N LYS A 206 13.16 10.30 -3.55
CA LYS A 206 12.05 9.83 -2.72
C LYS A 206 12.42 8.56 -1.94
N LEU A 207 13.07 7.60 -2.61
CA LEU A 207 13.52 6.35 -2.00
C LEU A 207 14.49 6.59 -0.84
N LYS A 208 15.49 7.47 -1.03
CA LYS A 208 16.43 7.82 0.06
C LYS A 208 15.73 8.48 1.24
N GLY A 209 14.73 9.32 0.98
CA GLY A 209 13.91 9.89 2.05
C GLY A 209 13.12 8.82 2.81
N ILE A 210 12.59 7.80 2.11
CA ILE A 210 11.93 6.65 2.75
C ILE A 210 12.93 5.85 3.58
N ALA A 211 14.14 5.61 3.07
CA ALA A 211 15.19 4.91 3.80
C ALA A 211 15.56 5.62 5.11
N HIS A 212 15.67 6.95 5.11
CA HIS A 212 15.89 7.74 6.33
C HIS A 212 14.75 7.59 7.35
N LEU A 213 13.50 7.45 6.89
CA LEU A 213 12.38 7.16 7.80
C LEU A 213 12.50 5.74 8.38
N GLY A 214 12.96 4.77 7.60
CA GLY A 214 13.22 3.41 8.08
C GLY A 214 14.21 3.37 9.23
N GLU A 215 15.28 4.18 9.18
CA GLU A 215 16.25 4.35 10.27
C GLU A 215 15.62 4.92 11.56
N VAL A 216 14.60 5.79 11.43
CA VAL A 216 13.95 6.47 12.56
C VAL A 216 12.82 5.62 13.16
N PHE A 217 12.09 4.89 12.33
CA PHE A 217 10.87 4.16 12.69
C PHE A 217 11.02 2.63 12.70
N ASP A 218 12.25 2.12 12.53
CA ASP A 218 12.60 0.70 12.62
C ASP A 218 11.86 -0.20 11.61
N PHE A 219 11.94 0.21 10.34
CA PHE A 219 11.50 -0.61 9.20
C PHE A 219 12.54 -0.67 8.09
N GLU A 220 12.61 -1.80 7.41
CA GLU A 220 13.45 -1.97 6.22
C GLU A 220 12.68 -1.60 4.94
N LEU A 221 13.38 -1.24 3.86
CA LEU A 221 12.73 -0.98 2.56
C LEU A 221 11.94 -2.18 2.04
N SER A 222 12.35 -3.40 2.39
CA SER A 222 11.63 -4.65 2.10
C SER A 222 10.25 -4.73 2.77
N GLU A 223 10.03 -4.00 3.86
CA GLU A 223 8.77 -3.93 4.62
C GLU A 223 7.89 -2.74 4.19
N VAL A 224 8.23 -2.09 3.07
CA VAL A 224 7.53 -0.91 2.55
C VAL A 224 6.70 -1.24 1.31
N MET A 225 5.47 -0.72 1.27
CA MET A 225 4.68 -0.61 0.05
C MET A 225 4.67 0.86 -0.42
N ALA A 226 4.86 1.10 -1.71
CA ALA A 226 4.82 2.45 -2.28
C ALA A 226 3.94 2.51 -3.53
N PHE A 227 3.29 3.66 -3.75
CA PHE A 227 2.42 3.91 -4.90
C PHE A 227 2.92 5.10 -5.72
N GLY A 228 2.88 4.98 -7.05
CA GLY A 228 3.29 6.04 -7.98
C GLY A 228 2.66 5.91 -9.36
N ASP A 229 2.78 6.97 -10.17
CA ASP A 229 2.21 7.02 -11.53
C ASP A 229 3.15 7.58 -12.61
N SER A 230 4.30 8.16 -12.23
CA SER A 230 5.20 8.81 -13.19
C SER A 230 6.66 8.38 -13.09
N GLU A 231 7.48 8.75 -14.07
CA GLU A 231 8.90 8.40 -14.16
C GLU A 231 9.69 8.68 -12.87
N ASN A 232 9.41 9.78 -12.17
CA ASN A 232 10.11 10.11 -10.92
C ASN A 232 9.74 9.21 -9.72
N ASP A 233 8.77 8.31 -9.88
CA ASP A 233 8.42 7.27 -8.91
C ASP A 233 9.18 5.97 -9.14
N LEU A 234 9.81 5.79 -10.30
CA LEU A 234 10.44 4.51 -10.69
C LEU A 234 11.48 4.04 -9.66
N GLU A 235 12.37 4.93 -9.25
CA GLU A 235 13.39 4.66 -8.23
C GLU A 235 12.74 4.25 -6.89
N MET A 236 11.62 4.88 -6.52
CA MET A 236 10.89 4.54 -5.30
C MET A 236 10.23 3.17 -5.40
N LEU A 237 9.49 2.90 -6.49
CA LEU A 237 8.74 1.65 -6.64
C LEU A 237 9.66 0.43 -6.77
N SER A 238 10.79 0.58 -7.47
CA SER A 238 11.78 -0.51 -7.63
C SER A 238 12.62 -0.74 -6.37
N GLY A 239 12.71 0.24 -5.46
CA GLY A 239 13.55 0.19 -4.28
C GLY A 239 12.86 -0.31 -3.00
N VAL A 240 11.53 -0.49 -3.01
CA VAL A 240 10.74 -0.96 -1.86
C VAL A 240 10.28 -2.41 -2.05
N GLY A 241 9.79 -3.04 -0.98
CA GLY A 241 9.32 -4.43 -0.98
C GLY A 241 8.13 -4.66 -1.92
N VAL A 242 7.20 -3.72 -1.99
CA VAL A 242 6.06 -3.77 -2.92
C VAL A 242 5.86 -2.41 -3.60
N GLY A 243 6.28 -2.29 -4.85
CA GLY A 243 6.04 -1.12 -5.68
C GLY A 243 4.75 -1.27 -6.49
N VAL A 244 3.80 -0.34 -6.32
CA VAL A 244 2.51 -0.35 -7.01
C VAL A 244 2.41 0.81 -8.00
N ALA A 245 2.27 0.49 -9.29
CA ALA A 245 1.98 1.48 -10.32
C ALA A 245 0.47 1.69 -10.47
N MET A 246 0.04 2.94 -10.53
CA MET A 246 -1.36 3.30 -10.79
C MET A 246 -1.74 3.00 -12.24
N GLY A 247 -3.01 2.64 -12.49
CA GLY A 247 -3.49 2.29 -13.84
C GLY A 247 -3.41 3.45 -14.84
N ASN A 248 -3.41 4.69 -14.37
CA ASN A 248 -3.20 5.91 -15.16
C ASN A 248 -1.73 6.29 -15.35
N GLY A 249 -0.80 5.49 -14.82
CA GLY A 249 0.63 5.74 -14.91
C GLY A 249 1.25 5.36 -16.25
N GLU A 250 2.51 5.76 -16.44
CA GLU A 250 3.29 5.48 -17.65
C GLU A 250 3.64 3.99 -17.79
N ASP A 251 3.72 3.50 -19.04
CA ASP A 251 3.94 2.08 -19.32
C ASP A 251 5.27 1.58 -18.75
N GLU A 252 6.33 2.38 -18.85
CA GLU A 252 7.66 2.02 -18.31
C GLU A 252 7.66 1.84 -16.78
N LEU A 253 6.82 2.62 -16.07
CA LEU A 253 6.65 2.46 -14.63
C LEU A 253 5.89 1.17 -14.30
N LYS A 254 4.84 0.86 -15.07
CA LYS A 254 4.02 -0.34 -14.90
C LYS A 254 4.81 -1.62 -15.14
N ASP A 255 5.70 -1.62 -16.13
CA ASP A 255 6.54 -2.77 -16.47
C ASP A 255 7.55 -3.12 -15.36
N GLN A 256 7.91 -2.15 -14.51
CA GLN A 256 8.86 -2.34 -13.40
C GLN A 256 8.20 -2.46 -12.03
N ALA A 257 6.89 -2.19 -11.92
CA ALA A 257 6.17 -2.30 -10.66
C ALA A 257 5.91 -3.77 -10.29
N THR A 258 5.88 -4.05 -8.99
CA THR A 258 5.47 -5.37 -8.45
C THR A 258 4.01 -5.66 -8.78
N HIS A 259 3.17 -4.62 -8.82
CA HIS A 259 1.75 -4.73 -9.13
C HIS A 259 1.25 -3.48 -9.85
N VAL A 260 0.37 -3.67 -10.83
CA VAL A 260 -0.35 -2.58 -11.49
C VAL A 260 -1.78 -2.60 -11.00
N THR A 261 -2.22 -1.51 -10.39
CA THR A 261 -3.59 -1.37 -9.89
C THR A 261 -4.44 -0.50 -10.83
N ASP A 262 -5.69 -0.26 -10.44
CA ASP A 262 -6.60 0.63 -11.15
C ASP A 262 -6.15 2.10 -11.09
N THR A 263 -6.85 2.97 -11.83
CA THR A 263 -6.54 4.40 -11.84
C THR A 263 -6.83 5.09 -10.50
N ASN A 264 -6.21 6.25 -10.28
CA ASN A 264 -6.54 7.19 -9.19
C ASN A 264 -8.02 7.65 -9.16
N ASN A 265 -8.76 7.47 -10.25
CA ASN A 265 -10.19 7.75 -10.34
C ASN A 265 -11.08 6.52 -10.07
N GLN A 266 -10.51 5.32 -9.98
CA GLN A 266 -11.24 4.05 -9.86
C GLN A 266 -10.80 3.26 -8.62
N ASN A 267 -10.51 3.97 -7.53
CA ASN A 267 -10.14 3.39 -6.24
C ASN A 267 -8.86 2.51 -6.27
N GLY A 268 -7.93 2.78 -7.19
CA GLY A 268 -6.71 1.97 -7.36
C GLY A 268 -5.93 1.72 -6.06
N ILE A 269 -5.73 2.75 -5.24
CA ILE A 269 -5.06 2.59 -3.94
C ILE A 269 -5.76 1.55 -3.06
N ALA A 270 -7.08 1.68 -2.86
CA ALA A 270 -7.82 0.78 -1.98
C ALA A 270 -7.88 -0.64 -2.54
N LYS A 271 -8.01 -0.80 -3.86
CA LYS A 271 -7.99 -2.12 -4.52
C LYS A 271 -6.65 -2.82 -4.35
N ALA A 272 -5.53 -2.11 -4.53
CA ALA A 272 -4.21 -2.68 -4.31
C ALA A 272 -3.99 -3.06 -2.85
N LEU A 273 -4.33 -2.17 -1.90
CA LEU A 273 -4.18 -2.45 -0.48
C LEU A 273 -5.00 -3.69 -0.07
N SER A 274 -6.21 -3.84 -0.59
CA SER A 274 -7.05 -5.02 -0.35
C SER A 274 -6.52 -6.28 -1.04
N HIS A 275 -5.98 -6.16 -2.26
CA HIS A 275 -5.32 -7.28 -2.96
C HIS A 275 -4.19 -7.89 -2.13
N TYR A 276 -3.44 -7.05 -1.40
CA TYR A 276 -2.37 -7.50 -0.49
C TYR A 276 -2.84 -7.80 0.94
N GLY A 277 -4.14 -7.71 1.23
CA GLY A 277 -4.72 -7.99 2.54
C GLY A 277 -4.43 -6.94 3.62
N LEU A 278 -4.01 -5.73 3.25
CA LEU A 278 -3.75 -4.64 4.21
C LEU A 278 -5.03 -3.95 4.69
N ILE A 279 -6.10 -4.01 3.89
CA ILE A 279 -7.40 -3.41 4.23
C ILE A 279 -8.53 -4.28 3.68
N HIS A 280 -9.74 -4.04 4.18
CA HIS A 280 -10.95 -4.52 3.53
C HIS A 280 -11.48 -3.46 2.56
N PHE A 281 -11.74 -3.85 1.30
CA PHE A 281 -12.27 -2.92 0.29
C PHE A 281 -13.56 -3.43 -0.35
N GLU A 282 -14.66 -2.76 -0.01
CA GLU A 282 -15.97 -2.98 -0.61
C GLU A 282 -16.01 -2.51 -2.08
N THR A 283 -16.33 -3.42 -2.99
CA THR A 283 -16.92 -3.03 -4.28
C THR A 283 -18.42 -2.81 -4.07
N GLU A 284 -19.06 -1.89 -4.81
CA GLU A 284 -20.43 -1.39 -4.55
C GLU A 284 -21.55 -2.45 -4.49
N ASN A 285 -21.26 -3.73 -4.74
CA ASN A 285 -22.20 -4.85 -4.65
C ASN A 285 -21.80 -5.95 -3.63
N SER A 286 -20.76 -5.73 -2.82
CA SER A 286 -20.20 -6.74 -1.90
C SER A 286 -20.78 -6.62 -0.49
N PHE A 287 -21.39 -7.69 0.04
CA PHE A 287 -21.83 -7.81 1.43
C PHE A 287 -20.65 -7.75 2.42
N THR A 288 -20.74 -6.98 3.50
CA THR A 288 -19.71 -6.93 4.54
C THR A 288 -20.28 -7.23 5.92
N SER A 289 -19.45 -7.85 6.75
CA SER A 289 -19.79 -8.23 8.13
C SER A 289 -19.14 -7.25 9.11
N ASP A 290 -19.73 -7.12 10.30
CA ASP A 290 -19.05 -6.45 11.43
C ASP A 290 -17.90 -7.32 11.99
N ASP A 291 -17.80 -8.59 11.58
CA ASP A 291 -16.70 -9.49 11.91
C ASP A 291 -15.53 -9.32 10.90
N ASP A 292 -14.43 -8.75 11.37
CA ASP A 292 -13.18 -8.58 10.61
C ASP A 292 -12.64 -9.89 10.03
N ASN A 293 -12.72 -11.00 10.80
CA ASN A 293 -12.22 -12.30 10.34
C ASN A 293 -13.06 -12.84 9.17
N PHE A 294 -14.37 -12.57 9.18
CA PHE A 294 -15.23 -12.91 8.04
C PHE A 294 -14.82 -12.13 6.80
N ASN A 295 -14.59 -10.81 6.93
CA ASN A 295 -14.22 -9.95 5.81
C ASN A 295 -12.86 -10.35 5.22
N LYS A 296 -11.88 -10.71 6.06
CA LYS A 296 -10.59 -11.27 5.62
C LYS A 296 -10.75 -12.55 4.81
N VAL A 297 -11.57 -13.50 5.28
CA VAL A 297 -11.82 -14.74 4.55
C VAL A 297 -12.60 -14.48 3.26
N LYS A 298 -13.46 -13.46 3.24
CA LYS A 298 -14.14 -13.01 2.03
C LYS A 298 -13.14 -12.46 1.01
N ASP A 299 -12.20 -11.62 1.42
CA ASP A 299 -11.16 -11.06 0.55
C ASP A 299 -10.27 -12.17 -0.03
N PHE A 300 -9.92 -13.16 0.80
CA PHE A 300 -9.23 -14.36 0.34
C PHE A 300 -10.02 -15.08 -0.75
N HIS A 301 -11.30 -15.39 -0.55
CA HIS A 301 -12.13 -16.07 -1.56
C HIS A 301 -12.33 -15.22 -2.81
N HIS A 302 -12.49 -13.89 -2.67
CA HIS A 302 -12.56 -13.00 -3.82
C HIS A 302 -11.28 -13.07 -4.66
N LEU A 303 -10.12 -13.08 -4.00
CA LEU A 303 -8.83 -13.11 -4.66
C LEU A 303 -8.51 -14.48 -5.28
N MET A 304 -8.81 -15.57 -4.59
CA MET A 304 -8.47 -16.93 -5.02
C MET A 304 -9.49 -17.49 -6.02
N ASP A 305 -10.79 -17.26 -5.78
CA ASP A 305 -11.89 -17.85 -6.56
C ASP A 305 -12.47 -16.84 -7.57
N GLY A 306 -12.01 -15.59 -7.54
CA GLY A 306 -12.41 -14.50 -8.44
C GLY A 306 -13.77 -13.86 -8.12
N SER A 307 -14.60 -14.49 -7.28
CA SER A 307 -15.89 -13.93 -6.85
C SER A 307 -16.34 -14.52 -5.53
N THR A 308 -17.24 -13.81 -4.85
CA THR A 308 -17.86 -14.24 -3.60
C THR A 308 -19.39 -14.23 -3.73
N THR A 309 -20.06 -14.94 -2.84
CA THR A 309 -21.53 -14.94 -2.78
C THR A 309 -22.00 -13.84 -1.83
N ASP A 310 -22.79 -12.88 -2.33
CA ASP A 310 -23.34 -11.77 -1.54
C ASP A 310 -24.77 -12.00 -1.04
N MET A 311 -25.44 -13.03 -1.55
CA MET A 311 -26.80 -13.43 -1.13
C MET A 311 -26.76 -14.80 -0.44
N PRO A 312 -27.34 -14.95 0.76
CA PRO A 312 -27.37 -16.26 1.44
C PRO A 312 -27.92 -17.35 0.53
N ARG A 313 -27.18 -18.45 0.42
CA ARG A 313 -27.57 -19.64 -0.34
C ARG A 313 -27.37 -20.90 0.48
N VAL A 314 -28.08 -21.94 0.11
CA VAL A 314 -27.92 -23.28 0.66
C VAL A 314 -26.77 -23.99 -0.05
N TYR A 315 -25.93 -24.69 0.69
CA TYR A 315 -24.96 -25.62 0.11
C TYR A 315 -25.66 -26.91 -0.33
N GLY A 316 -25.34 -27.39 -1.52
CA GLY A 316 -25.67 -28.76 -1.92
C GLY A 316 -24.91 -29.78 -1.06
N ILE A 317 -25.36 -31.04 -1.04
CA ILE A 317 -24.74 -32.07 -0.20
C ILE A 317 -23.26 -32.33 -0.55
N GLU A 318 -22.90 -32.27 -1.83
CA GLU A 318 -21.51 -32.43 -2.28
C GLU A 318 -20.63 -31.27 -1.81
N GLU A 319 -21.11 -30.02 -1.96
CA GLU A 319 -20.38 -28.84 -1.48
C GLU A 319 -20.22 -28.86 0.05
N ALA A 320 -21.29 -29.22 0.77
CA ALA A 320 -21.27 -29.35 2.22
C ALA A 320 -20.30 -30.45 2.67
N SER A 321 -20.21 -31.56 1.93
CA SER A 321 -19.23 -32.63 2.15
C SER A 321 -17.81 -32.11 1.99
N HIS A 322 -17.49 -31.47 0.86
CA HIS A 322 -16.15 -30.90 0.64
C HIS A 322 -15.77 -29.89 1.73
N ARG A 323 -16.70 -29.01 2.13
CA ARG A 323 -16.48 -28.06 3.23
C ARG A 323 -16.30 -28.76 4.58
N SER A 324 -16.79 -29.97 4.76
CA SER A 324 -16.62 -30.77 5.98
C SER A 324 -15.30 -31.52 5.97
N ASP A 325 -14.87 -32.05 4.81
CA ASP A 325 -13.60 -32.74 4.64
C ASP A 325 -12.41 -31.84 5.02
N PHE A 326 -12.43 -30.58 4.58
CA PHE A 326 -11.41 -29.60 4.99
C PHE A 326 -11.35 -29.41 6.51
N LYS A 327 -12.50 -29.41 7.21
CA LYS A 327 -12.52 -29.28 8.67
C LYS A 327 -12.05 -30.54 9.36
N LEU A 328 -12.35 -31.71 8.78
CA LEU A 328 -11.94 -32.99 9.34
C LEU A 328 -10.41 -33.15 9.28
N GLU A 329 -9.76 -32.68 8.20
CA GLU A 329 -8.29 -32.61 8.10
C GLU A 329 -7.71 -31.87 9.31
N GLU A 330 -8.19 -30.66 9.60
CA GLU A 330 -7.74 -29.85 10.76
C GLU A 330 -8.01 -30.52 12.11
N VAL A 331 -9.15 -31.22 12.26
CA VAL A 331 -9.45 -31.97 13.50
C VAL A 331 -8.46 -33.12 13.69
N VAL A 332 -8.11 -33.84 12.61
CA VAL A 332 -7.12 -34.92 12.65
C VAL A 332 -5.72 -34.36 12.96
N GLU A 333 -5.34 -33.22 12.37
CA GLU A 333 -4.09 -32.54 12.69
C GLU A 333 -4.03 -32.08 14.15
N PHE A 334 -5.13 -31.54 14.68
CA PHE A 334 -5.23 -31.17 16.09
C PHE A 334 -5.05 -32.37 17.03
N LEU A 335 -5.65 -33.52 16.71
CA LEU A 335 -5.45 -34.76 17.48
C LEU A 335 -4.01 -35.28 17.36
N TYR A 336 -3.39 -35.19 16.17
CA TYR A 336 -1.99 -35.56 15.98
C TYR A 336 -1.06 -34.69 16.82
N ALA A 337 -1.24 -33.36 16.80
CA ALA A 337 -0.50 -32.44 17.63
C ALA A 337 -0.69 -32.74 19.14
N SER A 338 -1.94 -32.98 19.55
CA SER A 338 -2.30 -33.31 20.94
C SER A 338 -1.70 -34.64 21.42
N SER A 339 -1.41 -35.58 20.50
CA SER A 339 -0.76 -36.85 20.83
C SER A 339 0.73 -36.73 21.14
N GLY A 340 1.35 -35.57 20.91
CA GLY A 340 2.80 -35.38 21.02
C GLY A 340 3.61 -36.23 20.04
N GLY A 341 2.98 -36.69 18.95
CA GLY A 341 3.60 -37.58 17.95
C GLY A 341 3.61 -39.06 18.31
N ASP A 342 3.00 -39.48 19.44
CA ASP A 342 2.84 -40.91 19.75
C ASP A 342 1.79 -41.55 18.83
N LYS A 343 2.27 -42.37 17.89
CA LYS A 343 1.43 -43.03 16.88
C LYS A 343 0.34 -43.94 17.49
N ARG A 344 0.55 -44.51 18.68
CA ARG A 344 -0.47 -45.36 19.33
C ARG A 344 -1.56 -44.51 19.94
N VAL A 345 -1.19 -43.43 20.63
CA VAL A 345 -2.15 -42.47 21.20
C VAL A 345 -2.96 -41.83 20.07
N PHE A 346 -2.29 -41.39 19.01
CA PHE A 346 -2.96 -40.85 17.82
C PHE A 346 -3.88 -41.88 17.15
N GLY A 347 -3.41 -43.11 16.96
CA GLY A 347 -4.23 -44.19 16.38
C GLY A 347 -5.49 -44.47 17.19
N GLN A 348 -5.41 -44.48 18.52
CA GLN A 348 -6.59 -44.61 19.37
C GLN A 348 -7.52 -43.40 19.27
N ALA A 349 -6.96 -42.18 19.26
CA ALA A 349 -7.75 -40.95 19.11
C ALA A 349 -8.54 -40.91 17.79
N VAL A 350 -7.98 -41.43 16.69
CA VAL A 350 -8.67 -41.55 15.40
C VAL A 350 -9.81 -42.56 15.48
N LEU A 351 -9.62 -43.72 16.14
CA LEU A 351 -10.70 -44.68 16.36
C LEU A 351 -11.83 -44.10 17.20
N ASP A 352 -11.50 -43.34 18.24
CA ASP A 352 -12.47 -42.66 19.08
C ASP A 352 -13.23 -41.57 18.30
N LEU A 353 -12.56 -40.87 17.38
CA LEU A 353 -13.18 -39.91 16.47
C LEU A 353 -14.20 -40.59 15.52
N HIS A 354 -13.86 -41.75 14.95
CA HIS A 354 -14.81 -42.54 14.16
C HIS A 354 -16.06 -42.93 14.98
N ALA A 355 -15.86 -43.43 16.20
CA ALA A 355 -16.98 -43.79 17.08
C ALA A 355 -17.83 -42.57 17.46
N ALA A 356 -17.21 -41.41 17.67
CA ALA A 356 -17.91 -40.15 17.93
C ALA A 356 -18.72 -39.68 16.73
N LEU A 357 -18.18 -39.81 15.51
CA LEU A 357 -18.88 -39.50 14.26
C LEU A 357 -20.12 -40.39 14.07
N ASP A 358 -19.98 -41.70 14.27
CA ASP A 358 -21.09 -42.64 14.16
C ASP A 358 -22.20 -42.31 15.18
N LYS A 359 -21.81 -42.00 16.42
CA LYS A 359 -22.73 -41.56 17.47
C LYS A 359 -23.44 -40.25 17.09
N ALA A 360 -22.73 -39.29 16.50
CA ALA A 360 -23.31 -38.04 16.05
C ALA A 360 -24.31 -38.26 14.90
N ALA A 361 -23.96 -39.10 13.92
CA ALA A 361 -24.85 -39.45 12.80
C ALA A 361 -26.15 -40.10 13.29
N LEU A 362 -26.08 -41.03 14.24
CA LEU A 362 -27.27 -41.64 14.86
C LEU A 362 -28.11 -40.59 15.61
N LYS A 363 -27.47 -39.71 16.39
CA LYS A 363 -28.17 -38.66 17.15
C LYS A 363 -28.89 -37.69 16.22
N VAL A 364 -28.24 -37.22 15.16
CA VAL A 364 -28.82 -36.26 14.21
C VAL A 364 -29.94 -36.89 13.39
N SER A 365 -29.78 -38.14 12.93
CA SER A 365 -30.82 -38.84 12.17
C SER A 365 -32.05 -39.24 13.00
N SER A 366 -31.91 -39.38 14.32
CA SER A 366 -33.02 -39.71 15.23
C SER A 366 -33.98 -38.55 15.56
N LYS A 367 -33.63 -37.32 15.18
CA LYS A 367 -34.43 -36.12 15.46
C LYS A 367 -35.27 -35.72 14.26
N GLU A 368 -36.49 -35.26 14.50
CA GLU A 368 -37.23 -34.52 13.49
C GLU A 368 -36.61 -33.12 13.33
N HIS A 369 -36.29 -32.76 12.08
CA HIS A 369 -35.74 -31.44 11.74
C HIS A 369 -36.86 -30.58 11.15
N SER A 370 -37.47 -29.74 11.99
CA SER A 370 -38.58 -28.87 11.58
C SER A 370 -38.14 -27.55 10.95
N GLU A 371 -36.85 -27.27 10.95
CA GLU A 371 -36.26 -26.05 10.41
C GLU A 371 -36.00 -26.14 8.90
N SER A 372 -35.82 -24.97 8.26
CA SER A 372 -35.42 -24.95 6.86
C SER A 372 -33.96 -25.37 6.71
N THR A 373 -33.59 -25.92 5.55
CA THR A 373 -32.20 -26.35 5.26
C THR A 373 -31.19 -25.22 5.48
N MET A 374 -31.56 -23.98 5.14
CA MET A 374 -30.69 -22.82 5.36
C MET A 374 -30.46 -22.55 6.85
N VAL A 375 -31.51 -22.61 7.67
CA VAL A 375 -31.41 -22.40 9.12
C VAL A 375 -30.52 -23.47 9.74
N GLY A 376 -30.74 -24.75 9.43
CA GLY A 376 -29.91 -25.83 9.98
C GLY A 376 -28.45 -25.77 9.54
N GLN A 377 -28.16 -25.34 8.30
CA GLN A 377 -26.78 -25.14 7.85
C GLN A 377 -26.09 -23.98 8.58
N VAL A 378 -26.79 -22.86 8.77
CA VAL A 378 -26.24 -21.70 9.49
C VAL A 378 -26.02 -22.03 10.97
N ASP A 379 -26.98 -22.70 11.62
CA ASP A 379 -26.90 -23.15 13.00
C ASP A 379 -25.67 -24.04 13.21
N ALA A 380 -25.52 -25.10 12.40
CA ALA A 380 -24.39 -26.02 12.49
C ALA A 380 -23.03 -25.35 12.26
N LEU A 381 -22.91 -24.43 11.28
CA LEU A 381 -21.66 -23.70 11.04
C LEU A 381 -21.34 -22.72 12.18
N THR A 382 -22.36 -22.10 12.78
CA THR A 382 -22.21 -21.19 13.92
C THR A 382 -21.79 -21.95 15.18
N ASP A 383 -22.38 -23.12 15.44
CA ASP A 383 -22.00 -24.00 16.54
C ASP A 383 -20.54 -24.47 16.41
N LEU A 384 -20.10 -24.83 15.20
CA LEU A 384 -18.70 -25.18 14.95
C LEU A 384 -17.76 -24.00 15.24
N LEU A 385 -18.12 -22.79 14.82
CA LEU A 385 -17.35 -21.58 15.11
C LEU A 385 -17.27 -21.34 16.63
N TYR A 386 -18.40 -21.44 17.32
CA TYR A 386 -18.48 -21.27 18.78
C TYR A 386 -17.62 -22.31 19.53
N LEU A 387 -17.68 -23.57 19.15
CA LEU A 387 -16.86 -24.64 19.74
C LEU A 387 -15.36 -24.45 19.46
N THR A 388 -15.01 -23.92 18.29
CA THR A 388 -13.63 -23.58 17.93
C THR A 388 -13.10 -22.47 18.84
N TYR A 389 -13.84 -21.36 19.00
CA TYR A 389 -13.49 -20.31 19.96
C TYR A 389 -13.47 -20.85 21.40
N GLY A 390 -14.41 -21.71 21.78
CA GLY A 390 -14.43 -22.38 23.08
C GLY A 390 -13.14 -23.15 23.36
N SER A 391 -12.58 -23.81 22.34
CA SER A 391 -11.30 -24.51 22.45
C SER A 391 -10.15 -23.55 22.76
N PHE A 392 -10.06 -22.42 22.07
CA PHE A 392 -9.07 -21.38 22.36
C PHE A 392 -9.24 -20.76 23.75
N VAL A 393 -10.49 -20.49 24.16
CA VAL A 393 -10.82 -20.00 25.51
C VAL A 393 -10.33 -20.97 26.58
N LEU A 394 -10.60 -22.27 26.41
CA LEU A 394 -10.16 -23.32 27.35
C LEU A 394 -8.63 -23.52 27.33
N MET A 395 -7.98 -23.25 26.20
CA MET A 395 -6.51 -23.22 26.10
C MET A 395 -5.88 -21.96 26.71
N GLY A 396 -6.67 -20.91 26.95
CA GLY A 396 -6.16 -19.61 27.41
C GLY A 396 -5.37 -18.85 26.34
N VAL A 397 -5.69 -19.10 25.06
CA VAL A 397 -5.00 -18.53 23.90
C VAL A 397 -5.94 -17.56 23.21
N ASP A 398 -5.48 -16.33 22.93
CA ASP A 398 -6.21 -15.36 22.12
C ASP A 398 -6.00 -15.68 20.64
N PRO A 399 -7.03 -16.11 19.89
CA PRO A 399 -6.88 -16.59 18.52
C PRO A 399 -6.63 -15.49 17.49
N LYS A 400 -6.95 -14.22 17.80
CA LYS A 400 -6.96 -13.14 16.78
C LYS A 400 -5.60 -12.94 16.09
N PRO A 401 -4.46 -12.80 16.81
CA PRO A 401 -3.17 -12.61 16.16
C PRO A 401 -2.72 -13.80 15.30
N PHE A 402 -3.11 -15.02 15.70
CA PHE A 402 -2.81 -16.23 14.93
C PHE A 402 -3.64 -16.28 13.65
N PHE A 403 -4.92 -15.89 13.73
CA PHE A 403 -5.78 -15.78 12.54
C PHE A 403 -5.21 -14.79 11.52
N ASP A 404 -4.76 -13.62 11.97
CA ASP A 404 -4.15 -12.60 11.11
C ASP A 404 -2.90 -13.14 10.40
N THR A 405 -2.05 -13.86 11.15
CA THR A 405 -0.85 -14.52 10.60
C THR A 405 -1.21 -15.57 9.54
N VAL A 406 -2.21 -16.41 9.81
CA VAL A 406 -2.68 -17.45 8.87
C VAL A 406 -3.35 -16.82 7.65
N HIS A 407 -4.08 -15.72 7.83
CA HIS A 407 -4.67 -14.98 6.73
C HIS A 407 -3.58 -14.39 5.82
N GLU A 408 -2.57 -13.71 6.37
CA GLU A 408 -1.42 -13.20 5.58
C GLU A 408 -0.72 -14.33 4.82
N ALA A 409 -0.50 -15.46 5.49
CA ALA A 409 0.11 -16.65 4.88
C ALA A 409 -0.71 -17.17 3.69
N ASN A 410 -2.04 -17.19 3.81
CA ASN A 410 -2.94 -17.59 2.74
C ASN A 410 -2.98 -16.57 1.59
N MET A 411 -3.02 -15.27 1.88
CA MET A 411 -2.96 -14.21 0.87
C MET A 411 -1.63 -14.23 0.10
N GLY A 412 -0.53 -14.62 0.75
CA GLY A 412 0.79 -14.77 0.12
C GLY A 412 0.87 -15.87 -0.95
N LYS A 413 -0.15 -16.72 -1.12
CA LYS A 413 -0.18 -17.81 -2.13
C LYS A 413 -0.45 -17.32 -3.56
N ILE A 414 -0.46 -16.02 -3.78
CA ILE A 414 -0.55 -15.41 -5.11
C ILE A 414 0.80 -15.43 -5.81
N PHE A 415 0.79 -15.88 -7.06
CA PHE A 415 1.97 -15.95 -7.90
C PHE A 415 2.31 -14.57 -8.50
N PRO A 416 3.53 -14.37 -9.03
CA PRO A 416 3.94 -13.08 -9.63
C PRO A 416 3.05 -12.57 -10.77
N ASP A 417 2.20 -13.43 -11.35
CA ASP A 417 1.20 -13.06 -12.35
C ASP A 417 -0.10 -12.48 -11.74
N GLY A 418 -0.13 -12.32 -10.40
CA GLY A 418 -1.26 -11.79 -9.66
C GLY A 418 -2.40 -12.79 -9.46
N LYS A 419 -2.19 -14.09 -9.70
CA LYS A 419 -3.22 -15.13 -9.61
C LYS A 419 -2.86 -16.26 -8.67
N ALA A 420 -3.88 -16.92 -8.15
CA ALA A 420 -3.75 -18.21 -7.47
C ALA A 420 -3.54 -19.32 -8.49
N HIS A 421 -2.62 -20.24 -8.22
CA HIS A 421 -2.44 -21.45 -9.03
C HIS A 421 -2.90 -22.65 -8.22
N PHE A 422 -3.56 -23.60 -8.87
CA PHE A 422 -4.16 -24.76 -8.21
C PHE A 422 -3.50 -26.04 -8.72
N ASP A 423 -3.26 -26.97 -7.80
CA ASP A 423 -2.83 -28.31 -8.15
C ASP A 423 -3.93 -28.99 -9.00
N PRO A 424 -3.61 -29.57 -10.16
CA PRO A 424 -4.61 -30.06 -11.10
C PRO A 424 -5.34 -31.33 -10.62
N VAL A 425 -4.86 -31.97 -9.55
CA VAL A 425 -5.42 -33.23 -9.03
C VAL A 425 -6.14 -32.99 -7.71
N THR A 426 -5.50 -32.29 -6.78
CA THR A 426 -6.02 -32.06 -5.43
C THR A 426 -6.84 -30.77 -5.31
N HIS A 427 -6.77 -29.89 -6.32
CA HIS A 427 -7.34 -28.54 -6.29
C HIS A 427 -6.89 -27.69 -5.09
N LYS A 428 -5.81 -28.08 -4.41
CA LYS A 428 -5.20 -27.26 -3.36
C LYS A 428 -4.43 -26.10 -4.01
N ILE A 429 -4.48 -24.93 -3.39
CA ILE A 429 -3.74 -23.75 -3.83
C ILE A 429 -2.24 -24.01 -3.66
N LEU A 430 -1.49 -23.82 -4.74
CA LEU A 430 -0.03 -23.97 -4.77
C LEU A 430 0.66 -22.79 -4.08
N LYS A 431 1.87 -23.05 -3.59
CA LYS A 431 2.73 -22.05 -2.96
C LYS A 431 3.79 -21.55 -3.97
N PRO A 432 4.00 -20.23 -4.11
CA PRO A 432 5.17 -19.68 -4.81
C PRO A 432 6.49 -20.15 -4.20
N SER A 433 7.59 -20.08 -4.98
CA SER A 433 8.90 -20.59 -4.55
C SER A 433 9.50 -19.84 -3.35
N ASP A 434 9.16 -18.57 -3.17
CA ASP A 434 9.59 -17.71 -2.06
C ASP A 434 8.60 -17.72 -0.88
N TRP A 435 7.48 -18.44 -0.99
CA TRP A 435 6.40 -18.40 -0.01
C TRP A 435 6.86 -18.82 1.39
N GLU A 436 7.60 -19.91 1.49
CA GLU A 436 8.06 -20.46 2.77
C GLU A 436 8.96 -19.45 3.51
N ALA A 437 9.84 -18.75 2.79
CA ALA A 437 10.73 -17.77 3.39
C ALA A 437 10.01 -16.50 3.86
N ARG A 438 8.88 -16.16 3.22
CA ARG A 438 8.22 -14.86 3.40
C ARG A 438 6.92 -14.91 4.19
N PHE A 439 6.19 -16.02 4.11
CA PHE A 439 4.79 -16.12 4.50
C PHE A 439 4.50 -17.36 5.37
N ALA A 440 5.48 -18.22 5.64
CA ALA A 440 5.30 -19.35 6.54
C ALA A 440 4.83 -18.87 7.93
N PRO A 441 3.67 -19.33 8.42
CA PRO A 441 3.07 -18.78 9.64
C PRO A 441 3.73 -19.30 10.92
N GLU A 442 4.39 -20.46 10.89
CA GLU A 442 4.88 -21.18 12.08
C GLU A 442 5.85 -20.36 12.94
N PRO A 443 6.84 -19.64 12.38
CA PRO A 443 7.74 -18.79 13.18
C PRO A 443 7.02 -17.62 13.86
N HIS A 444 5.98 -17.07 13.23
CA HIS A 444 5.17 -16.00 13.79
C HIS A 444 4.23 -16.52 14.89
N ILE A 445 3.54 -17.64 14.63
CA ILE A 445 2.71 -18.34 15.63
C ILE A 445 3.53 -18.64 16.88
N LYS A 446 4.74 -19.18 16.73
CA LYS A 446 5.58 -19.48 17.90
C LYS A 446 5.90 -18.24 18.73
N ARG A 447 6.36 -17.15 18.09
CA ARG A 447 6.72 -15.91 18.79
C ARG A 447 5.52 -15.30 19.50
N GLU A 448 4.36 -15.30 18.87
CA GLU A 448 3.14 -14.75 19.45
C GLU A 448 2.63 -15.60 20.61
N LEU A 449 2.71 -16.93 20.52
CA LEU A 449 2.37 -17.82 21.62
C LEU A 449 3.31 -17.60 22.82
N ASP A 450 4.63 -17.51 22.58
CA ASP A 450 5.61 -17.20 23.63
C ASP A 450 5.28 -15.87 24.33
N ARG A 451 4.86 -14.85 23.56
CA ARG A 451 4.43 -13.55 24.10
C ARG A 451 3.19 -13.67 24.99
N GLN A 452 2.16 -14.40 24.56
CA GLN A 452 0.94 -14.62 25.36
C GLN A 452 1.25 -15.38 26.66
N ILE A 453 2.12 -16.40 26.60
CA ILE A 453 2.60 -17.14 27.77
C ILE A 453 3.32 -16.20 28.75
N GLN A 454 4.29 -15.41 28.28
CA GLN A 454 5.03 -14.46 29.12
C GLN A 454 4.10 -13.44 29.79
N LYS A 455 3.12 -12.90 29.05
CA LYS A 455 2.11 -11.97 29.59
C LYS A 455 1.26 -12.61 30.68
N SER A 456 0.90 -13.89 30.53
CA SER A 456 0.15 -14.65 31.54
C SER A 456 0.98 -14.88 32.82
N LEU A 457 2.26 -15.23 32.67
CA LEU A 457 3.17 -15.41 33.80
C LEU A 457 3.40 -14.11 34.58
N GLN A 458 3.41 -12.97 33.91
CA GLN A 458 3.55 -11.65 34.56
C GLN A 458 2.29 -11.24 35.35
N ARG A 459 1.09 -11.65 34.93
CA ARG A 459 -0.16 -11.40 35.67
C ARG A 459 -0.30 -12.26 36.93
N SER A 460 0.46 -13.34 37.01
CA SER A 460 0.42 -14.30 38.12
C SER A 460 1.46 -14.00 39.21
N LYS A 461 2.26 -12.94 39.03
CA LYS A 461 3.16 -12.36 40.04
C LYS A 461 2.53 -11.10 40.62
#